data_AF-A0A961IZW6-F1
#
_entry.id   AF-A0A961IZW6-F1
#
_cell.length_a   1.000
_cell.length_b   1.000
_cell.length_c   1.000
_cell.angle_alpha   90.00
_cell.angle_beta   90.00
_cell.angle_gamma   90.00
#
_symmetry.space_group_name_H-M   'P 1'
#
loop_
_entity.id
_entity.type
_entity.pdbx_description
1 polymer ?
#
loop_
_entity_poly.entity_id
_entity_poly.type
_entity_poly.pdbx_seq_one_letter_code
_entity_poly.pdbx_strand_id
1 'polypeptide(L)'
;GVESSLLKIKGTEIRQELFHMAKEAVGPYAVPFFDEFMADGWPGDDPVVGPAHALTASANYLENRKITIYGGANEIQHEVLAGALIGKLR
;
A
#
# COMPACT_ATOMS: atom_id res chain seq x y z
N GLY A 1 14.57 -7.61 -15.76
CA GLY A 1 14.95 -6.72 -16.88
C GLY A 1 14.33 -5.36 -16.70
N VAL A 2 14.63 -4.40 -17.60
CA VAL A 2 14.16 -3.00 -17.54
C VAL A 2 12.64 -2.91 -17.35
N GLU A 3 11.90 -3.73 -18.09
CA GLU A 3 10.44 -3.78 -18.10
C GLU A 3 9.89 -4.22 -16.73
N SER A 4 10.58 -5.15 -16.06
CA SER A 4 10.19 -5.63 -14.73
C SER A 4 10.44 -4.58 -13.64
N SER A 5 11.56 -3.85 -13.72
CA SER A 5 11.87 -2.75 -12.80
C SER A 5 10.87 -1.60 -12.95
N LEU A 6 10.53 -1.22 -14.20
CA LEU A 6 9.50 -0.23 -14.50
C LEU A 6 8.12 -0.65 -13.97
N LEU A 7 7.73 -1.92 -14.19
CA LEU A 7 6.47 -2.45 -13.68
C LEU A 7 6.39 -2.39 -12.15
N LYS A 8 7.49 -2.71 -11.45
CA LYS A 8 7.54 -2.62 -9.99
C LYS A 8 7.34 -1.18 -9.52
N ILE A 9 8.11 -0.24 -10.07
CA ILE A 9 8.03 1.19 -9.69
C ILE A 9 6.59 1.69 -9.89
N LYS A 10 6.07 1.63 -11.13
CA LYS A 10 4.73 2.14 -11.43
C LYS A 10 3.64 1.41 -10.67
N GLY A 11 3.74 0.08 -10.56
CA GLY A 11 2.75 -0.72 -9.86
C GLY A 11 2.67 -0.39 -8.37
N THR A 12 3.80 -0.11 -7.73
CA THR A 12 3.82 0.29 -6.31
C THR A 12 3.31 1.73 -6.11
N GLU A 13 3.68 2.68 -6.99
CA GLU A 13 3.16 4.05 -6.95
C GLU A 13 1.62 4.10 -7.09
N ILE A 14 1.08 3.40 -8.09
CA ILE A 14 -0.37 3.35 -8.32
C ILE A 14 -1.10 2.74 -7.11
N ARG A 15 -0.55 1.67 -6.53
CA ARG A 15 -1.13 1.06 -5.33
C ARG A 15 -1.10 2.00 -4.13
N GLN A 16 -0.01 2.75 -3.96
CA GLN A 16 0.09 3.75 -2.88
C GLN A 16 -1.02 4.80 -3.01
N GLU A 17 -1.20 5.37 -4.22
CA GLU A 17 -2.26 6.34 -4.47
C GLU A 17 -3.66 5.73 -4.28
N LEU A 18 -3.88 4.50 -4.75
CA LEU A 18 -5.16 3.82 -4.61
C LEU A 18 -5.55 3.63 -3.14
N PHE A 19 -4.64 3.13 -2.32
CA PHE A 19 -4.92 2.92 -0.89
C PHE A 19 -5.04 4.25 -0.14
N HIS A 20 -4.27 5.27 -0.53
CA HIS A 20 -4.42 6.61 0.02
C HIS A 20 -5.82 7.16 -0.26
N MET A 21 -6.26 7.14 -1.52
CA MET A 21 -7.60 7.59 -1.92
C MET A 21 -8.71 6.78 -1.24
N ALA A 22 -8.56 5.45 -1.13
CA ALA A 22 -9.53 4.60 -0.44
C ALA A 22 -9.67 4.97 1.05
N LYS A 23 -8.55 5.24 1.72
CA LYS A 23 -8.53 5.72 3.11
C LYS A 23 -9.12 7.13 3.23
N GLU A 24 -8.87 8.02 2.28
CA GLU A 24 -9.46 9.37 2.29
C GLU A 24 -10.96 9.36 2.02
N ALA A 25 -11.43 8.48 1.13
CA ALA A 25 -12.85 8.38 0.75
C ALA A 25 -13.77 8.00 1.92
N VAL A 26 -13.26 7.27 2.92
CA VAL A 26 -14.05 6.90 4.11
C VAL A 26 -14.04 8.00 5.20
N GLY A 27 -13.30 9.08 4.97
CA GLY A 27 -13.36 10.31 5.77
C GLY A 27 -13.12 10.07 7.27
N PRO A 28 -13.99 10.58 8.17
CA PRO A 28 -13.86 10.39 9.61
C PRO A 28 -13.80 8.93 10.06
N TYR A 29 -14.36 8.00 9.28
CA TYR A 29 -14.33 6.56 9.58
C TYR A 29 -12.97 5.91 9.27
N ALA A 30 -11.97 6.68 8.79
CA ALA A 30 -10.59 6.22 8.66
C ALA A 30 -9.81 6.26 10.00
N VAL A 31 -10.29 7.01 10.99
CA VAL A 31 -9.58 7.21 12.26
C VAL A 31 -9.66 6.03 13.23
N PRO A 32 -10.76 5.26 13.31
CA PRO A 32 -10.87 4.21 14.32
C PRO A 32 -9.87 3.08 14.06
N PHE A 33 -8.86 2.98 14.92
CA PHE A 33 -8.04 1.79 15.07
C PHE A 33 -8.51 1.10 16.35
N PHE A 34 -9.17 -0.04 16.19
CA PHE A 34 -9.62 -0.88 17.29
C PHE A 34 -8.70 -2.10 17.31
N ASP A 35 -7.81 -2.17 18.29
CA ASP A 35 -6.92 -3.31 18.47
C ASP A 35 -7.70 -4.59 18.80
N GLU A 36 -8.90 -4.46 19.38
CA GLU A 36 -9.80 -5.57 19.68
C GLU A 36 -10.29 -6.29 18.41
N PHE A 37 -10.48 -5.58 17.30
CA PHE A 37 -10.89 -6.20 16.01
C PHE A 37 -9.79 -7.05 15.38
N MET A 38 -8.54 -6.89 15.84
CA MET A 38 -7.39 -7.64 15.36
C MET A 38 -6.96 -8.72 16.38
N ALA A 39 -7.68 -8.86 17.50
CA ALA A 39 -7.42 -9.86 18.53
C ALA A 39 -7.93 -11.24 18.12
N ASP A 40 -7.18 -12.28 18.47
CA ASP A 40 -7.58 -13.67 18.23
C ASP A 40 -8.83 -14.01 19.07
N GLY A 41 -9.91 -14.44 18.42
CA GLY A 41 -11.19 -14.75 19.07
C GLY A 41 -12.22 -13.61 19.15
N TRP A 42 -12.03 -12.49 18.43
CA TRP A 42 -13.06 -11.44 18.35
C TRP A 42 -14.36 -11.98 17.69
N PRO A 43 -15.53 -11.89 18.37
CA PRO A 43 -16.77 -12.48 17.88
C PRO A 43 -17.39 -11.74 16.68
N GLY A 44 -16.98 -10.49 16.41
CA GLY A 44 -17.52 -9.69 15.30
C GLY A 44 -18.82 -8.96 15.63
N ASP A 45 -19.32 -9.09 16.86
CA ASP A 45 -20.67 -8.63 17.25
C ASP A 45 -20.68 -7.22 17.86
N ASP A 46 -19.51 -6.64 18.14
CA ASP A 46 -19.43 -5.30 18.71
C ASP A 46 -19.94 -4.24 17.73
N PRO A 47 -20.66 -3.21 18.22
CA PRO A 47 -21.11 -2.12 17.38
C PRO A 47 -19.91 -1.37 16.78
N VAL A 48 -19.66 -1.63 15.50
CA VAL A 48 -18.65 -0.96 14.69
C VAL A 48 -19.09 0.44 14.31
N VAL A 49 -18.20 1.43 14.47
CA VAL A 49 -18.47 2.81 14.07
C VAL A 49 -18.29 2.95 12.56
N GLY A 50 -19.40 3.19 11.85
CA GLY A 50 -19.39 3.50 10.42
C GLY A 50 -19.73 2.32 9.51
N PRO A 51 -19.63 2.51 8.18
CA PRO A 51 -20.00 1.48 7.22
C PRO A 51 -18.95 0.37 7.17
N ALA A 52 -19.38 -0.87 6.89
CA ALA A 52 -18.52 -2.06 6.91
C ALA A 52 -17.25 -1.95 6.03
N HIS A 53 -17.32 -1.23 4.90
CA HIS A 53 -16.18 -1.04 4.00
C HIS A 53 -15.11 -0.09 4.55
N ALA A 54 -15.42 0.73 5.56
CA ALA A 54 -14.47 1.66 6.17
C ALA A 54 -13.53 0.98 7.17
N LEU A 55 -13.95 -0.16 7.73
CA LEU A 55 -13.28 -0.84 8.84
C LEU A 55 -11.81 -1.17 8.56
N THR A 56 -11.49 -1.54 7.32
CA THR A 56 -10.13 -1.97 6.94
C THR A 56 -9.37 -0.94 6.14
N ALA A 57 -9.98 0.21 5.79
CA ALA A 57 -9.38 1.17 4.86
C ALA A 57 -8.03 1.70 5.35
N SER A 58 -7.94 2.06 6.64
CA SER A 58 -6.69 2.54 7.25
C SER A 58 -5.66 1.44 7.47
N ALA A 59 -6.08 0.26 7.92
CA ALA A 59 -5.19 -0.89 8.07
C ALA A 59 -4.57 -1.27 6.71
N ASN A 60 -5.37 -1.33 5.65
CA ASN A 60 -4.91 -1.59 4.29
C ASN A 60 -3.94 -0.51 3.79
N TYR A 61 -4.23 0.77 4.04
CA TYR A 61 -3.32 1.86 3.70
C TYR A 61 -1.96 1.72 4.38
N LEU A 62 -1.94 1.52 5.70
CA LEU A 62 -0.70 1.39 6.47
C LEU A 62 0.09 0.14 6.08
N GLU A 63 -0.58 -1.00 5.96
CA GLU A 63 0.07 -2.27 5.62
C GLU A 63 0.68 -2.23 4.21
N ASN A 64 -0.01 -1.60 3.26
CA ASN A 64 0.50 -1.47 1.89
C ASN A 64 1.59 -0.42 1.74
N ARG A 65 1.95 0.34 2.78
CA ARG A 65 3.14 1.20 2.72
C ARG A 65 4.41 0.39 2.44
N LYS A 66 4.47 -0.87 2.90
CA LYS A 66 5.66 -1.73 2.76
C LYS A 66 6.00 -2.08 1.31
N ILE A 67 5.06 -2.00 0.38
CA ILE A 67 5.25 -2.50 -1.00
C ILE A 67 6.29 -1.71 -1.79
N THR A 68 6.59 -0.47 -1.39
CA THR A 68 7.66 0.33 -2.02
C THR A 68 9.06 -0.19 -1.63
N ILE A 69 9.17 -0.98 -0.57
CA ILE A 69 10.44 -1.51 -0.04
C ILE A 69 10.56 -3.02 -0.29
N TYR A 70 9.46 -3.77 -0.12
CA TYR A 70 9.47 -5.22 -0.30
C TYR A 70 9.81 -5.60 -1.74
N GLY A 71 10.67 -6.60 -1.92
CA GLY A 71 11.10 -7.06 -3.25
C GLY A 71 12.11 -6.12 -3.94
N GLY A 72 12.76 -5.26 -3.16
CA GLY A 72 13.75 -4.28 -3.62
C GLY A 72 13.16 -2.88 -3.64
N ALA A 73 13.77 -1.94 -2.93
CA ALA A 73 13.26 -0.58 -2.80
C ALA A 73 13.09 0.12 -4.15
N ASN A 74 12.11 1.02 -4.26
CA ASN A 74 11.87 1.76 -5.51
C ASN A 74 13.12 2.53 -5.97
N GLU A 75 13.84 3.12 -5.04
CA GLU A 75 15.09 3.85 -5.27
C GLU A 75 16.14 2.94 -5.94
N ILE A 76 16.28 1.70 -5.46
CA ILE A 76 17.18 0.72 -6.05
C ILE A 76 16.72 0.32 -7.46
N GLN A 77 15.40 0.20 -7.67
CA GLN A 77 14.87 -0.10 -9.01
C GLN A 77 15.09 1.06 -10.00
N HIS A 78 15.05 2.31 -9.54
CA HIS A 78 15.41 3.48 -10.35
C HIS A 78 16.89 3.46 -10.73
N GLU A 79 17.77 3.07 -9.82
CA GLU A 79 19.21 2.95 -10.09
C GLU A 79 19.50 1.83 -11.11
N VAL A 80 18.89 0.65 -10.94
CA VAL A 80 18.99 -0.47 -11.91
C VAL A 80 18.49 -0.05 -13.30
N LEU A 81 17.37 0.67 -13.35
CA LEU A 81 16.81 1.19 -14.60
C LEU A 81 17.77 2.19 -15.27
N ALA A 82 18.30 3.15 -14.52
CA ALA A 82 19.25 4.13 -15.02
C ALA A 82 20.53 3.45 -15.56
N GLY A 83 21.10 2.51 -14.80
CA GLY A 83 22.27 1.74 -15.24
C GLY A 83 22.02 0.95 -16.52
N ALA A 84 20.86 0.30 -16.63
CA ALA A 84 20.48 -0.45 -17.83
C ALA A 84 20.27 0.44 -19.06
N LEU A 85 19.69 1.64 -18.90
CA LEU A 85 19.50 2.60 -19.98
C LEU A 85 20.83 3.22 -20.45
N ILE A 86 21.69 3.63 -19.52
CA ILE A 86 23.03 4.16 -19.85
C ILE A 86 23.90 3.08 -20.50
N GLY A 87 23.82 1.84 -20.04
CA GLY A 87 24.55 0.71 -20.63
C GLY A 87 24.10 0.34 -22.05
N LYS A 88 22.82 0.56 -22.40
CA LYS A 88 22.29 0.37 -23.76
C LYS A 88 22.68 1.49 -24.75
N LEU A 89 23.15 2.63 -24.25
CA LEU A 89 23.59 3.77 -25.07
C LEU A 89 25.07 3.69 -25.48
N ARG A 90 25.80 2.65 -25.04
CA ARG A 90 27.16 2.32 -25.47
C ARG A 90 27.14 1.16 -26.45
#